data_AF-A0A496RJZ0-F1
#
_entry.id   AF-A0A496RJZ0-F1
#
_cell.length_a   1.000
_cell.length_b   1.000
_cell.length_c   1.000
_cell.angle_alpha   90.00
_cell.angle_beta   90.00
_cell.angle_gamma   90.00
#
_symmetry.space_group_name_H-M   'P 1'
#
loop_
_entity.id
_entity.type
_entity.pdbx_description
1 polymer ?
#
loop_
_entity_poly.entity_id
_entity_poly.type
_entity_poly.pdbx_seq_one_letter_code
_entity_poly.pdbx_strand_id
1 'polypeptide(L)' 'MIWFFQKPKTTCLVLRIPLKEKITLDRLRRIEKAESILRDFLGDSILFRVRDHGELAWLDFLKRILAVIKKKDGEKLRKN' A
#
# COMPACT_ATOMS: atom_id res chain seq x y z
N MET A 1 14.19 21.93 24.59
CA MET A 1 12.90 21.44 24.06
C MET A 1 13.13 20.91 22.65
N ILE A 2 13.42 19.61 22.51
CA ILE A 2 13.70 18.98 21.22
C ILE A 2 12.35 18.60 20.59
N TRP A 3 11.96 19.29 19.52
CA TRP A 3 10.80 18.94 18.72
C TRP A 3 11.08 17.65 17.94
N PHE A 4 10.44 16.56 18.33
CA PHE A 4 10.56 15.27 17.66
C PHE A 4 9.69 15.27 16.39
N PHE A 5 10.20 15.83 15.29
CA PHE A 5 9.50 15.81 14.01
C PHE A 5 9.64 14.42 13.37
N GLN A 6 8.60 13.59 13.51
CA GLN A 6 8.51 12.30 12.82
C GLN A 6 8.30 12.55 11.33
N LYS A 7 9.30 12.28 10.50
CA LYS A 7 9.11 12.33 9.04
C LYS A 7 7.98 11.36 8.66
N PRO A 8 6.99 11.79 7.87
CA PRO A 8 5.92 10.91 7.45
C PRO A 8 6.52 9.71 6.72
N LYS A 9 6.12 8.51 7.14
CA LYS A 9 6.64 7.25 6.60
C LYS A 9 6.29 7.08 5.11
N THR A 10 5.27 7.79 4.63
CA THR A 10 4.76 7.67 3.26
C THR A 10 4.47 9.04 2.64
N THR A 11 4.61 9.12 1.32
CA THR A 11 4.31 10.31 0.53
C THR A 11 2.79 10.49 0.33
N CYS A 12 2.36 11.64 -0.20
CA CYS A 12 0.95 11.95 -0.51
C CYS A 12 0.27 10.89 -1.40
N LEU A 13 -0.99 10.54 -1.10
CA LEU A 13 -1.80 9.58 -1.85
C LEU A 13 -1.96 9.94 -3.34
N VAL A 14 -1.95 11.23 -3.70
CA VAL A 14 -2.05 11.69 -5.09
C VAL A 14 -0.97 11.08 -5.98
N LEU A 15 0.23 10.82 -5.46
CA LEU A 15 1.32 10.22 -6.23
C LEU A 15 1.09 8.76 -6.63
N ARG A 16 -0.01 8.14 -6.16
CA ARG A 16 -0.45 6.80 -6.58
C ARG A 16 -1.31 6.84 -7.84
N ILE A 17 -1.77 8.02 -8.25
CA ILE A 17 -2.53 8.23 -9.47
C ILE A 17 -1.56 8.65 -10.58
N PRO A 18 -1.60 8.05 -11.78
CA PRO A 18 -0.77 8.45 -12.92
C PRO A 18 -0.95 9.94 -13.28
N LEU A 19 0.03 10.51 -13.98
CA LEU A 19 -0.10 11.87 -14.48
C LEU A 19 -1.19 11.96 -15.56
N LYS A 20 -1.85 13.12 -15.64
CA LYS A 20 -2.97 13.42 -16.57
C LYS A 20 -4.27 12.65 -16.30
N GLU A 21 -4.30 11.86 -15.24
CA GLU A 21 -5.51 11.22 -14.74
C GLU A 21 -6.32 12.15 -13.83
N LYS A 22 -7.64 11.98 -13.81
CA LYS A 22 -8.51 12.77 -12.94
C LYS A 22 -8.33 12.33 -11.49
N ILE A 23 -7.90 13.26 -10.63
CA ILE A 23 -7.85 13.07 -9.18
C ILE A 23 -9.26 13.29 -8.64
N THR A 24 -9.84 12.28 -8.00
CA THR A 24 -11.14 12.37 -7.32
C THR A 24 -11.01 11.89 -5.89
N LEU A 25 -11.90 12.36 -5.02
CA LEU A 25 -11.93 11.93 -3.62
C LEU A 25 -12.17 10.42 -3.50
N ASP A 26 -13.02 9.85 -4.35
CA ASP A 26 -13.30 8.41 -4.35
C ASP A 26 -12.08 7.58 -4.71
N ARG A 27 -11.27 8.03 -5.67
CA ARG A 27 -10.00 7.37 -6.00
C ARG A 27 -9.03 7.41 -4.84
N LEU A 28 -8.90 8.56 -4.18
CA LEU A 28 -8.04 8.69 -3.00
C LEU A 28 -8.47 7.76 -1.87
N ARG A 29 -9.78 7.71 -1.57
CA ARG A 29 -10.37 6.80 -0.56
C ARG A 29 -10.18 5.34 -0.93
N ARG A 30 -10.32 4.99 -2.21
CA ARG A 30 -10.09 3.64 -2.71
C ARG A 30 -8.63 3.21 -2.51
N ILE A 31 -7.68 4.08 -2.83
CA ILE A 31 -6.24 3.84 -2.64
C ILE A 31 -5.92 3.70 -1.15
N GLU A 32 -6.44 4.60 -0.30
CA GLU A 32 -6.25 4.55 1.14
C GLU A 32 -6.78 3.24 1.73
N LYS A 33 -7.99 2.82 1.34
CA LYS A 33 -8.59 1.55 1.76
C LYS A 33 -7.74 0.36 1.32
N ALA A 34 -7.23 0.38 0.09
CA ALA A 34 -6.36 -0.68 -0.41
C ALA A 34 -5.02 -0.74 0.36
N GLU A 35 -4.40 0.41 0.64
CA GLU A 35 -3.18 0.46 1.47
C GLU A 35 -3.46 -0.01 2.91
N SER A 36 -4.62 0.30 3.48
CA SER A 36 -5.03 -0.17 4.82
C SER A 36 -5.14 -1.69 4.87
N ILE A 37 -5.88 -2.30 3.92
CA ILE A 37 -6.06 -3.77 3.87
C ILE A 37 -4.72 -4.48 3.73
N LEU A 38 -3.83 -3.93 2.89
CA LEU A 38 -2.50 -4.50 2.69
C LEU A 38 -1.60 -4.29 3.90
N ARG A 39 -1.74 -3.21 4.67
CA ARG A 39 -1.02 -3.01 5.94
C ARG A 39 -1.45 -4.04 6.98
N ASP A 40 -2.74 -4.31 7.09
CA ASP A 40 -3.26 -5.35 7.98
C ASP A 40 -2.72 -6.73 7.60
N PHE A 41 -2.61 -6.99 6.29
CA PHE A 41 -2.09 -8.25 5.78
C PHE A 41 -0.56 -8.38 5.87
N LEU A 42 0.22 -7.33 5.57
CA LEU A 42 1.68 -7.38 5.44
C LEU A 42 2.42 -6.93 6.70
N GLY A 43 1.80 -6.05 7.49
CA GLY A 43 2.37 -5.39 8.67
C GLY A 43 2.93 -3.99 8.37
N ASP A 44 2.97 -3.14 9.40
CA ASP A 44 3.34 -1.72 9.30
C ASP A 44 4.81 -1.44 8.98
N SER A 45 5.68 -2.43 9.14
CA SER A 45 7.11 -2.32 8.84
C SER A 45 7.42 -2.48 7.35
N ILE A 46 6.43 -2.92 6.56
CA ILE A 46 6.60 -3.20 5.15
C ILE A 46 6.27 -1.95 4.33
N LEU A 47 7.28 -1.46 3.60
CA LEU A 47 7.09 -0.36 2.66
C LEU A 47 6.55 -0.90 1.33
N PHE A 48 5.37 -0.43 0.95
CA PHE A 48 4.74 -0.69 -0.33
C PHE A 48 3.92 0.52 -0.79
N ARG A 49 3.48 0.54 -2.05
CA ARG A 49 2.57 1.55 -2.60
C ARG A 49 1.55 0.90 -3.51
N VAL A 50 0.29 1.29 -3.40
CA VAL A 50 -0.78 0.83 -4.32
C VAL A 50 -1.03 1.94 -5.33
N ARG A 51 -0.66 1.73 -6.60
CA ARG A 51 -0.99 2.66 -7.68
C ARG A 51 -2.33 2.32 -8.30
N ASP A 52 -3.11 3.35 -8.58
CA ASP A 52 -4.44 3.21 -9.14
C ASP A 52 -4.44 3.50 -10.65
N HIS A 53 -4.65 2.45 -11.44
CA HIS A 53 -4.79 2.50 -12.89
C HIS A 53 -6.25 2.26 -13.30
N GLY A 54 -7.21 2.86 -12.59
CA GLY A 54 -8.64 2.72 -12.88
C GLY A 54 -9.18 1.36 -12.49
N GLU A 55 -9.22 0.40 -13.42
CA GLU A 55 -9.72 -0.96 -13.15
C GLU A 55 -8.66 -1.85 -12.48
N LEU A 56 -7.39 -1.47 -12.60
CA LEU A 56 -6.26 -2.24 -12.08
C LEU A 56 -5.59 -1.50 -10.93
N ALA A 57 -5.22 -2.25 -9.89
CA ALA A 57 -4.38 -1.78 -8.80
C ALA A 57 -3.00 -2.42 -8.93
N TRP A 58 -1.97 -1.59 -9.07
CA TRP A 58 -0.58 -2.04 -9.18
C TRP A 58 0.12 -1.90 -7.84
N LEU A 59 0.71 -2.99 -7.34
CA LEU A 59 1.42 -2.98 -6.06
C LEU A 59 2.94 -2.86 -6.27
N ASP A 60 3.52 -1.75 -5.82
CA ASP A 60 4.97 -1.54 -5.78
C ASP A 60 5.53 -1.94 -4.43
N PHE A 61 6.53 -2.81 -4.41
CA PHE A 61 7.19 -3.27 -3.19
C PHE A 61 8.61 -3.78 -3.47
N LEU A 62 9.44 -3.86 -2.42
CA LEU A 62 10.79 -4.41 -2.51
C LEU A 62 10.75 -5.94 -2.68
N LYS A 63 11.60 -6.47 -3.56
CA LYS A 63 11.68 -7.92 -3.86
C LYS A 63 11.76 -8.82 -2.62
N ARG A 64 12.43 -8.36 -1.55
CA ARG A 64 12.54 -9.10 -0.27
C ARG A 64 11.19 -9.45 0.38
N ILE A 65 10.14 -8.71 0.05
CA ILE A 65 8.78 -8.89 0.61
C ILE A 65 8.05 -10.06 -0.05
N LEU A 66 8.46 -10.52 -1.24
CA LEU A 66 7.86 -11.68 -1.91
C LEU A 66 7.82 -12.93 -1.01
N ALA A 67 8.85 -13.15 -0.19
CA ALA A 67 8.88 -14.28 0.74
C ALA A 67 7.80 -14.18 1.83
N VAL A 68 7.47 -12.96 2.28
CA VAL A 68 6.43 -12.73 3.30
C VAL A 68 5.05 -12.98 2.72
N ILE A 69 4.80 -12.48 1.50
CA ILE A 69 3.52 -12.66 0.79
C ILE A 69 3.26 -14.16 0.57
N LYS A 70 4.23 -14.88 -0.01
CA LYS A 70 4.11 -16.32 -0.29
C LYS A 70 3.85 -17.16 0.96
N LYS A 71 4.50 -16.83 2.09
CA LYS A 71 4.28 -17.54 3.37
C LYS A 71 2.86 -17.33 3.89
N LYS A 72 2.36 -16.09 3.86
CA LYS A 72 1.01 -15.77 4.34
C LYS A 72 -0.09 -16.35 3.46
N ASP A 73 0.12 -16.43 2.14
CA ASP A 73 -0.79 -17.15 1.25
C ASP A 73 -0.84 -18.65 1.57
N GLY A 74 0.33 -19.26 1.82
CA GLY A 74 0.42 -20.66 2.23
C GLY A 74 -0.24 -20.97 3.59
N GLU A 75 -0.13 -20.06 4.57
CA GLU A 75 -0.82 -20.20 5.85
C GLU A 75 -2.34 -20.06 5.73
N LYS A 76 -2.82 -19.19 4.83
CA LYS A 76 -4.25 -19.01 4.57
C LYS A 76 -4.86 -20.22 3.87
N LEU A 77 -4.11 -20.88 2.97
CA LEU A 77 -4.53 -22.11 2.30
C LEU A 77 -4.55 -23.34 3.22
N ARG A 78 -3.71 -23.39 4.27
CA ARG A 78 -3.67 -24.51 5.23
C ARG A 78 -4.71 -24.41 6.35
N LYS A 79 -5.39 -23.27 6.50
CA LYS A 79 -6.43 -23.03 7.52
C LYS A 79 -7.87 -23.19 6.99
N ASN A 80 -8.02 -23.60 5.73
CA ASN A 80 -9.30 -24.02 5.15
C ASN A 80 -9.31 -25.53 4.95
#